data_AF-A0A975RJG3-F1
#
_entry.id   AF-A0A975RJG3-F1
#
_cell.length_a   1.000
_cell.length_b   1.000
_cell.length_c   1.000
_cell.angle_alpha   90.00
_cell.angle_beta   90.00
_cell.angle_gamma   90.00
#
_symmetry.space_group_name_H-M   'P 1'
#
loop_
_entity.id
_entity.type
_entity.pdbx_description
1 polymer ?
#
loop_
_entity_poly.entity_id
_entity_poly.type
_entity_poly.pdbx_seq_one_letter_code
_entity_poly.pdbx_strand_id
1 'polypeptide(L)'
;MTLRPSETVSWTHVLAVLVGVVRPDGNAFAHFGSLRGFNDHLSVVKRLGLVRDADASVDDGAPEFVPTDPGREFVDQFRLTELPDGRANYWNLNHNWLVEPAATELARRWDALQAASPSAQDGVS
;
A
#
# COMPACT_ATOMS: atom_id res chain seq x y z
N MET A 1 -11.64 8.13 18.22
CA MET A 1 -12.30 6.98 17.56
C MET A 1 -11.25 6.31 16.68
N THR A 2 -10.63 5.25 17.18
CA THR A 2 -9.51 4.57 16.51
C THR A 2 -10.08 3.69 15.40
N LEU A 3 -9.95 4.14 14.15
CA LEU A 3 -10.22 3.27 13.01
C LEU A 3 -9.14 2.18 13.02
N ARG A 4 -9.50 0.99 13.51
CA ARG A 4 -8.93 -0.24 12.94
C ARG A 4 -9.16 -0.15 11.43
N PRO A 5 -8.29 -0.70 10.57
CA PRO A 5 -8.69 -0.97 9.20
C PRO A 5 -10.05 -1.66 9.31
N SER A 6 -11.09 -1.06 8.73
CA SER A 6 -12.38 -1.74 8.61
C SER A 6 -12.14 -3.08 7.95
N GLU A 7 -13.05 -4.04 8.10
CA GLU A 7 -13.01 -5.36 7.43
C GLU A 7 -12.84 -5.29 5.89
N THR A 8 -12.71 -4.08 5.32
CA THR A 8 -12.52 -3.73 3.92
C THR A 8 -11.07 -3.55 3.45
N VAL A 9 -10.05 -3.50 4.34
CA VAL A 9 -8.64 -3.39 3.90
C VAL A 9 -7.98 -4.77 3.82
N SER A 10 -7.52 -5.12 2.62
CA SER A 10 -6.75 -6.32 2.33
C SER A 10 -5.28 -5.99 2.12
N TRP A 11 -4.37 -6.64 2.85
CA TRP A 11 -2.92 -6.44 2.69
C TRP A 11 -2.45 -6.74 1.27
N THR A 12 -3.04 -7.73 0.60
CA THR A 12 -2.78 -8.02 -0.82
C THR A 12 -3.12 -6.83 -1.71
N HIS A 13 -4.20 -6.10 -1.43
CA HIS A 13 -4.58 -4.91 -2.19
C HIS A 13 -3.72 -3.69 -1.82
N VAL A 14 -3.24 -3.58 -0.58
CA VAL A 14 -2.23 -2.57 -0.22
C VAL A 14 -0.94 -2.81 -1.02
N LEU A 15 -0.48 -4.06 -1.14
CA LEU A 15 0.63 -4.42 -2.03
C LEU A 15 0.32 -4.09 -3.49
N ALA A 16 -0.92 -4.32 -3.95
CA ALA A 16 -1.33 -4.01 -5.32
C ALA A 16 -1.16 -2.51 -5.65
N VAL A 17 -1.51 -1.61 -4.72
CA VAL A 17 -1.26 -0.17 -4.89
C VAL A 17 0.24 0.11 -4.98
N LEU A 18 1.02 -0.39 -4.01
CA LEU A 18 2.45 -0.12 -3.96
C LEU A 18 3.18 -0.61 -5.21
N VAL A 19 2.93 -1.86 -5.61
CA VAL A 19 3.51 -2.45 -6.83
C VAL A 19 3.09 -1.64 -8.06
N GLY A 20 1.81 -1.26 -8.15
CA GLY A 20 1.31 -0.41 -9.23
C GLY A 20 2.05 0.93 -9.35
N VAL A 21 2.25 1.59 -8.22
CA VAL A 21 2.97 2.88 -8.14
C VAL A 21 4.45 2.76 -8.50
N VAL A 22 5.10 1.62 -8.19
CA VAL A 22 6.53 1.40 -8.50
C VAL A 22 6.77 1.03 -9.97
N ARG A 23 5.73 0.66 -10.72
CA ARG A 23 5.85 0.37 -12.16
C ARG A 23 6.41 1.57 -12.94
N PRO A 24 7.06 1.33 -14.09
CA PRO A 24 7.56 2.42 -14.95
C PRO A 24 6.47 3.39 -15.42
N ASP A 25 5.23 2.92 -15.57
CA ASP A 25 4.06 3.73 -15.94
C ASP A 25 3.38 4.41 -14.74
N GLY A 26 3.85 4.16 -13.51
CA GLY A 26 3.32 4.74 -12.27
C GLY A 26 1.84 4.43 -12.00
N ASN A 27 1.27 3.42 -12.66
CA ASN A 27 -0.16 3.16 -12.60
C ASN A 27 -0.54 2.42 -11.31
N ALA A 28 -0.93 3.18 -10.29
CA ALA A 28 -1.39 2.67 -9.00
C ALA A 28 -2.58 1.70 -9.08
N PHE A 29 -3.35 1.73 -10.18
CA PHE A 29 -4.55 0.91 -10.37
C PHE A 29 -4.26 -0.42 -11.09
N ALA A 30 -3.05 -0.62 -11.62
CA ALA A 30 -2.72 -1.70 -12.55
C ALA A 30 -3.16 -3.10 -12.06
N HIS A 31 -3.06 -3.35 -10.76
CA HIS A 31 -3.32 -4.66 -10.15
C HIS A 31 -4.62 -4.74 -9.35
N PHE A 32 -5.35 -3.62 -9.23
CA PHE A 32 -6.43 -3.48 -8.25
C PHE A 32 -7.78 -4.05 -8.74
N GLY A 33 -7.98 -4.13 -10.06
CA GLY A 33 -9.14 -4.81 -10.70
C GLY A 33 -10.53 -4.18 -10.49
N SER A 34 -10.73 -3.36 -9.46
CA SER A 34 -11.95 -2.62 -9.14
C SER A 34 -11.61 -1.37 -8.33
N LEU A 35 -12.11 -0.19 -8.68
CA LEU A 35 -11.82 1.03 -7.90
C LEU A 35 -12.46 1.04 -6.50
N ARG A 36 -13.38 0.10 -6.21
CA ARG A 36 -14.06 0.03 -4.91
C ARG A 36 -13.04 -0.25 -3.80
N GLY A 37 -12.96 0.66 -2.82
CA GLY A 37 -12.05 0.55 -1.68
C GLY A 37 -10.61 0.99 -1.99
N PHE A 38 -10.28 1.40 -3.22
CA PHE A 38 -8.91 1.81 -3.57
C PHE A 38 -8.37 2.89 -2.63
N ASN A 39 -9.15 3.94 -2.37
CA ASN A 39 -8.74 5.05 -1.51
C ASN A 39 -8.41 4.61 -0.07
N ASP A 40 -9.09 3.58 0.46
CA ASP A 40 -8.80 3.05 1.80
C ASP A 40 -7.42 2.38 1.82
N HIS A 41 -7.10 1.59 0.78
CA HIS A 41 -5.83 0.89 0.65
C HIS A 41 -4.67 1.86 0.36
N LEU A 42 -4.90 2.84 -0.51
CA LEU A 42 -3.97 3.93 -0.77
C LEU A 42 -3.67 4.72 0.51
N SER A 43 -4.70 5.04 1.30
CA SER A 43 -4.53 5.75 2.57
C SER A 43 -3.64 4.97 3.54
N VAL A 44 -3.79 3.65 3.61
CA VAL A 44 -2.91 2.79 4.41
C VAL A 44 -1.48 2.84 3.91
N VAL A 45 -1.26 2.68 2.59
CA VAL A 45 0.10 2.69 2.01
C VAL A 45 0.80 4.04 2.19
N LYS A 46 0.04 5.15 2.12
CA LYS A 46 0.55 6.50 2.40
C LYS A 46 0.88 6.70 3.87
N ARG A 47 0.03 6.23 4.79
CA ARG A 47 0.29 6.32 6.24
C ARG A 47 1.48 5.46 6.68
N LEU A 48 1.76 4.37 5.99
CA LEU A 48 2.98 3.58 6.16
C LEU A 48 4.22 4.26 5.56
N GLY A 49 4.07 5.40 4.90
CA GLY A 49 5.17 6.16 4.32
C GLY A 49 5.79 5.51 3.08
N LEU A 50 5.08 4.60 2.41
CA LEU A 50 5.59 3.85 1.24
C LEU A 50 5.29 4.56 -0.09
N VAL A 51 4.26 5.40 -0.11
CA VAL A 51 3.85 6.20 -1.27
C VAL A 51 3.51 7.61 -0.80
N ARG A 52 3.74 8.60 -1.66
CA ARG A 52 3.29 9.98 -1.47
C ARG A 52 2.55 10.47 -2.71
N ASP A 53 1.82 11.57 -2.55
CA ASP A 53 1.30 12.31 -3.71
C ASP A 53 2.48 12.81 -4.55
N ALA A 54 2.31 12.73 -5.86
CA ALA A 54 3.23 13.38 -6.77
C ALA A 54 3.11 14.91 -6.61
N ASP A 55 4.22 15.60 -6.85
CA ASP A 55 4.20 17.05 -6.90
C ASP A 55 3.35 17.49 -8.10
N ALA A 56 2.53 18.53 -7.91
CA ALA A 56 1.56 18.95 -8.92
C ALA A 56 2.26 19.20 -10.27
N SER A 57 1.96 18.34 -11.25
CA SER A 57 2.43 18.47 -12.62
C SER A 57 1.34 19.08 -13.49
N VAL A 58 1.77 19.86 -14.48
CA VAL A 58 0.89 20.40 -15.55
C VAL A 58 0.75 19.43 -16.72
N ASP A 59 1.38 18.25 -16.65
CA ASP A 59 1.29 17.19 -17.67
C ASP A 59 0.19 16.19 -17.32
N ASP A 60 -0.81 16.06 -18.20
CA ASP A 60 -1.95 15.13 -18.08
C ASP A 60 -1.52 13.64 -18.06
N GLY A 61 -0.26 13.33 -18.36
CA GLY A 61 0.30 11.99 -18.28
C GLY A 61 1.13 11.69 -17.02
N ALA A 62 1.33 12.66 -16.13
CA ALA A 62 2.14 12.46 -14.94
C ALA A 62 1.46 11.53 -13.93
N PRO A 63 2.21 10.66 -13.24
CA PRO A 63 1.64 9.78 -12.23
C PRO A 63 1.10 10.60 -11.05
N GLU A 64 -0.09 10.24 -10.56
CA GLU A 64 -0.72 10.90 -9.40
C GLU A 64 0.03 10.60 -8.09
N PHE A 65 0.69 9.46 -8.03
CA PHE A 65 1.39 8.96 -6.85
C PHE A 65 2.80 8.52 -7.22
N VAL A 66 3.75 8.75 -6.32
CA VAL A 66 5.13 8.31 -6.48
C VAL A 66 5.57 7.49 -5.27
N PRO A 67 6.39 6.45 -5.47
CA PRO A 67 6.91 5.67 -4.35
C PRO A 67 7.95 6.50 -3.60
N THR A 68 7.99 6.34 -2.28
CA THR A 68 9.09 6.86 -1.45
C THR A 68 10.28 5.90 -1.51
N ASP A 69 11.44 6.31 -1.00
CA ASP A 69 12.60 5.40 -0.90
C ASP A 69 12.25 4.13 -0.08
N PRO A 70 11.61 4.22 1.11
CA PRO A 70 11.13 3.04 1.82
C PRO A 70 10.14 2.17 1.02
N GLY A 71 9.33 2.79 0.15
CA GLY A 71 8.41 2.07 -0.73
C GLY A 71 9.14 1.22 -1.77
N ARG A 72 10.18 1.80 -2.40
CA ARG A 72 11.02 1.08 -3.38
C ARG A 72 11.80 -0.04 -2.70
N GLU A 73 12.44 0.26 -1.56
CA GLU A 73 13.17 -0.74 -0.77
C GLU A 73 12.26 -1.89 -0.34
N PHE A 74 11.01 -1.61 0.03
CA PHE A 74 10.04 -2.65 0.38
C PHE A 74 9.74 -3.57 -0.81
N VAL A 75 9.50 -3.00 -1.99
CA VAL A 75 9.25 -3.77 -3.22
C VAL A 75 10.45 -4.65 -3.57
N ASP A 76 11.67 -4.11 -3.47
CA ASP A 76 12.90 -4.83 -3.78
C ASP A 76 13.18 -5.94 -2.75
N GLN A 77 13.04 -5.63 -1.46
CA GLN A 77 13.24 -6.57 -0.35
C GLN A 77 12.39 -7.84 -0.51
N PHE A 78 11.13 -7.68 -0.89
CA PHE A 78 10.20 -8.79 -1.08
C PHE A 78 10.09 -9.25 -2.53
N ARG A 79 10.94 -8.75 -3.44
CA ARG A 79 10.99 -9.11 -4.86
C ARG A 79 9.61 -9.00 -5.53
N LEU A 80 8.83 -7.99 -5.17
CA LEU A 80 7.43 -7.88 -5.62
C LEU A 80 7.30 -7.57 -7.11
N THR A 81 8.39 -7.15 -7.77
CA THR A 81 8.45 -7.01 -9.23
C THR A 81 8.38 -8.35 -9.97
N GLU A 82 8.53 -9.48 -9.27
CA GLU A 82 8.38 -10.84 -9.84
C GLU A 82 6.94 -11.35 -9.81
N LEU A 83 6.02 -10.60 -9.18
CA LEU A 83 4.60 -10.92 -9.23
C LEU A 83 4.10 -10.81 -10.68
N PRO A 84 3.21 -11.72 -11.11
CA PRO A 84 2.71 -11.69 -12.47
C PRO A 84 1.85 -10.44 -12.69
N ASP A 85 1.87 -9.95 -13.92
CA ASP A 85 0.88 -8.99 -14.40
C ASP A 85 -0.55 -9.51 -14.18
N GLY A 86 -1.50 -8.59 -13.99
CA GLY A 86 -2.90 -8.90 -13.73
C GLY A 86 -3.34 -8.61 -12.30
N ARG A 87 -4.51 -9.17 -11.92
CA ARG A 87 -5.21 -8.78 -10.69
C ARG A 87 -4.59 -9.43 -9.45
N ALA A 88 -4.43 -8.64 -8.39
CA ALA A 88 -3.83 -9.06 -7.14
C ALA A 88 -4.55 -10.23 -6.46
N ASN A 89 -5.86 -10.38 -6.68
CA ASN A 89 -6.66 -11.50 -6.15
C ASN A 89 -6.14 -12.88 -6.56
N TYR A 90 -5.41 -12.97 -7.67
CA TYR A 90 -4.88 -14.23 -8.18
C TYR A 90 -3.43 -14.49 -7.78
N TRP A 91 -2.74 -13.53 -7.17
CA TRP A 91 -1.34 -13.70 -6.78
C TRP A 91 -1.17 -14.83 -5.75
N ASN A 92 -2.07 -14.92 -4.77
CA ASN A 92 -2.02 -15.94 -3.72
C ASN A 92 -2.20 -17.37 -4.24
N LEU A 93 -2.67 -17.57 -5.47
CA LEU A 93 -2.86 -18.92 -6.02
C LEU A 93 -1.54 -19.61 -6.37
N ASN A 94 -0.54 -18.85 -6.85
CA ASN A 94 0.72 -19.41 -7.35
C ASN A 94 1.98 -18.70 -6.82
N HIS A 95 1.82 -17.54 -6.18
CA HIS A 95 2.92 -16.67 -5.74
C HIS A 95 2.79 -16.29 -4.26
N ASN A 96 2.07 -17.09 -3.47
CA ASN A 96 1.87 -16.82 -2.03
C ASN A 96 3.20 -16.69 -1.27
N TRP A 97 4.25 -17.36 -1.71
CA TRP A 97 5.60 -17.27 -1.14
C TRP A 97 6.24 -15.87 -1.25
N LEU A 98 5.79 -15.04 -2.19
CA LEU A 98 6.15 -13.60 -2.27
C LEU A 98 5.15 -12.74 -1.50
N VAL A 99 3.84 -13.02 -1.66
CA VAL A 99 2.77 -12.16 -1.14
C VAL A 99 2.64 -12.25 0.37
N GLU A 100 2.66 -13.46 0.94
CA GLU A 100 2.41 -13.68 2.36
C GLU A 100 3.46 -12.98 3.24
N PRO A 101 4.78 -13.13 3.03
CA PRO A 101 5.78 -12.43 3.86
C PRO A 101 5.64 -10.91 3.78
N ALA A 102 5.38 -10.36 2.59
CA ALA A 102 5.20 -8.93 2.39
C ALA A 102 3.91 -8.43 3.06
N ALA A 103 2.81 -9.17 2.95
CA ALA A 103 1.54 -8.84 3.58
C ALA A 103 1.66 -8.88 5.11
N THR A 104 2.34 -9.88 5.67
CA THR A 104 2.63 -9.98 7.10
C THR A 104 3.46 -8.80 7.60
N GLU A 105 4.49 -8.39 6.85
CA GLU A 105 5.29 -7.23 7.24
C GLU A 105 4.49 -5.92 7.17
N LEU A 106 3.63 -5.73 6.17
CA LEU A 106 2.72 -4.58 6.14
C LEU A 106 1.80 -4.54 7.37
N ALA A 107 1.22 -5.68 7.72
CA ALA A 107 0.38 -5.81 8.92
C ALA A 107 1.16 -5.44 10.18
N ARG A 108 2.38 -5.97 10.34
CA ARG A 108 3.26 -5.67 11.48
C ARG A 108 3.60 -4.19 11.57
N ARG A 109 3.96 -3.55 10.45
CA ARG A 109 4.27 -2.11 10.41
C ARG A 109 3.05 -1.26 10.76
N TRP A 110 1.87 -1.68 10.28
CA TRP A 110 0.62 -1.01 10.61
C TRP A 110 0.30 -1.09 12.10
N ASP A 111 0.39 -2.27 12.70
CA ASP A 111 0.14 -2.44 14.14
C ASP A 111 1.12 -1.61 14.98
N ALA A 112 2.40 -1.56 14.59
CA ALA A 112 3.40 -0.72 15.23
C ALA A 112 3.09 0.78 15.11
N LEU A 113 2.66 1.25 13.93
CA LEU A 113 2.24 2.63 13.71
C LEU A 113 1.04 3.02 14.59
N GLN A 114 0.08 2.11 14.73
CA GLN A 114 -1.12 2.32 15.53
C GLN A 114 -0.78 2.31 17.03
N ALA A 115 0.14 1.46 17.48
CA ALA A 115 0.64 1.46 18.86
C ALA A 115 1.44 2.72 19.21
N ALA A 116 2.17 3.28 18.24
CA ALA A 116 2.97 4.50 18.41
C ALA A 116 2.16 5.81 18.35
N SER A 117 0.86 5.74 18.06
CA SER A 117 -0.04 6.89 18.03
C SER A 117 -0.81 6.95 19.37
N PRO A 118 -0.27 7.59 20.43
CA PRO A 118 -1.00 7.72 21.69
C PRO A 118 -2.28 8.53 21.45
N SER A 119 -3.42 7.95 21.84
CA SER A 119 -4.68 8.67 21.93
C SER A 119 -4.45 9.92 22.78
N ALA A 120 -4.58 11.10 22.20
CA ALA A 120 -4.67 12.36 22.94
C ALA A 120 -6.00 12.39 23.71
N GLN A 121 -6.12 11.59 24.77
CA GLN A 121 -7.23 11.59 25.73
C GLN A 121 -6.71 11.13 27.09
N ASP A 122 -5.99 12.00 27.77
CA ASP A 122 -5.94 12.06 29.24
C ASP A 122 -5.50 13.48 29.61
N GLY A 123 -6.48 14.36 29.85
CA GLY A 123 -6.20 15.76 30.07
C GLY A 123 -7.43 16.63 30.30
N VAL A 124 -8.35 16.21 31.17
CA VAL A 124 -9.14 17.15 31.97
C VAL A 124 -9.27 16.55 33.37
N SER A 125 -8.48 17.07 34.30
CA SER A 125 -8.74 16.99 35.73
C SER A 125 -9.84 17.98 36.13
#